data_AF-A0AAU9PDG7-F1
#
_entry.id   AF-A0AAU9PDG7-F1
#
_cell.length_a   1.000
_cell.length_b   1.000
_cell.length_c   1.000
_cell.angle_alpha   90.00
_cell.angle_beta   90.00
_cell.angle_gamma   90.00
#
_symmetry.space_group_name_H-M   'P 1'
#
loop_
_entity.id
_entity.type
_entity.pdbx_description
1 polymer ?
#
loop_
_entity_poly.entity_id
_entity_poly.type
_entity_poly.pdbx_seq_one_letter_code
_entity_poly.pdbx_strand_id
1 'polypeptide(L)'
;MFLAWMECNEHNKEARKLSYVEFPTKFVWKLKDRCWKPREKGFSIGRIHTVSPNVGEAYFLRILLNKVKGPKCFADIRTVNGHVCATFREACYALGLLEDDREYIDAIEEASHSGSGYYLRYLFATMLKSNSLSIPYFVWEKTWQYLSDGILYNQQLRLKAPGLSLDEDQVKNLTLYEIEKILLQNNSSLKDFDGMPYPDHESISSSNNRLITEELDFDRTTLLQEFYQLLGSLTDEQRGVFDDIITNVTAISDCTLCISTCTSLSLKFPRSKSGLKMAQAVEDWYKQMPIITRSYLTAAIVTTIGCSLEIISPYNLYLNPRLVVKQYQIWRLITNFLYFRKMDLDFLFHMFFLARYCKLLEENSFRGKTADFFYMLLFGATVLTTIVLVGGMIPYVSESFAKIIFLSNSLTFMMVYVWSKQNPFIHMSFLGLFTFTAAYLPWVLLGFSVLVGASAWVDLLGMIAGHAYYFLEDVYPKMTGRRPLKTPSFIKTLFADEAVVVARPQEVRFAAPPVEEMRR
;
A
#
# COMPACT_ATOMS: atom_id res chain seq x y z
N MET A 1 26.58 -29.08 -4.10
CA MET A 1 27.69 -28.10 -4.12
C MET A 1 27.90 -27.46 -2.74
N PHE A 2 26.86 -26.85 -2.14
CA PHE A 2 26.96 -26.22 -0.81
C PHE A 2 27.30 -27.20 0.33
N LEU A 3 26.57 -28.32 0.48
CA LEU A 3 26.88 -29.31 1.52
C LEU A 3 28.27 -29.94 1.35
N ALA A 4 28.64 -30.26 0.11
CA ALA A 4 29.95 -30.80 -0.23
C ALA A 4 31.12 -29.83 0.05
N TRP A 5 30.86 -28.52 0.20
CA TRP A 5 31.89 -27.58 0.66
C TRP A 5 32.24 -27.84 2.13
N MET A 6 31.23 -28.03 2.99
CA MET A 6 31.42 -28.36 4.40
C MET A 6 32.12 -29.72 4.57
N GLU A 7 31.72 -30.72 3.78
CA GLU A 7 32.39 -32.03 3.72
C GLU A 7 33.87 -31.92 3.30
N CYS A 8 34.19 -31.04 2.34
CA CYS A 8 35.57 -30.79 1.95
C CYS A 8 36.39 -30.14 3.10
N ASN A 9 35.76 -29.27 3.88
CA ASN A 9 36.39 -28.65 5.05
C ASN A 9 36.71 -29.66 6.16
N GLU A 10 36.02 -30.80 6.25
CA GLU A 10 36.36 -31.85 7.22
C GLU A 10 37.76 -32.43 6.95
N HIS A 11 38.10 -32.62 5.67
CA HIS A 11 39.27 -33.39 5.27
C HIS A 11 40.44 -32.54 4.74
N ASN A 12 40.19 -31.28 4.34
CA ASN A 12 41.21 -30.44 3.70
C ASN A 12 41.51 -29.18 4.50
N LYS A 13 42.77 -29.02 4.94
CA LYS A 13 43.23 -27.85 5.72
C LYS A 13 43.24 -26.55 4.93
N GLU A 14 43.50 -26.59 3.63
CA GLU A 14 43.49 -25.40 2.77
C GLU A 14 42.06 -24.94 2.47
N ALA A 15 41.11 -25.88 2.39
CA ALA A 15 39.69 -25.58 2.25
C ALA A 15 39.17 -24.72 3.42
N ARG A 16 39.65 -24.98 4.65
CA ARG A 16 39.24 -24.26 5.86
C ARG A 16 39.62 -22.78 5.90
N LYS A 17 40.57 -22.34 5.06
CA LYS A 17 41.02 -20.95 5.01
C LYS A 17 40.11 -20.04 4.16
N LEU A 18 39.13 -20.61 3.49
CA LEU A 18 38.30 -19.95 2.50
C LEU A 18 36.85 -19.86 2.97
N SER A 19 36.22 -18.71 2.69
CA SER A 19 34.77 -18.59 2.73
C SER A 19 34.12 -19.28 1.52
N TYR A 20 32.80 -19.43 1.53
CA TYR A 20 32.10 -20.08 0.42
C TYR A 20 32.26 -19.32 -0.90
N VAL A 21 32.31 -17.98 -0.85
CA VAL A 21 32.51 -17.11 -2.03
C VAL A 21 33.91 -17.24 -2.61
N GLU A 22 34.90 -17.38 -1.74
CA GLU A 22 36.30 -17.54 -2.13
C GLU A 22 36.60 -18.97 -2.61
N PHE A 23 35.76 -19.95 -2.23
CA PHE A 23 36.03 -21.38 -2.48
C PHE A 23 36.31 -21.73 -3.95
N PRO A 24 35.54 -21.23 -4.95
CA PRO A 24 35.77 -21.53 -6.36
C PRO A 24 37.10 -21.02 -6.93
N THR A 25 37.78 -20.10 -6.22
CA THR A 25 39.09 -19.58 -6.62
C THR A 25 40.19 -20.63 -6.49
N LYS A 26 40.07 -21.55 -5.52
CA LYS A 26 41.06 -22.60 -5.22
C LYS A 26 40.54 -24.02 -5.45
N PHE A 27 39.22 -24.20 -5.53
CA PHE A 27 38.59 -25.50 -5.74
C PHE A 27 37.68 -25.47 -6.96
N VAL A 28 37.50 -26.64 -7.60
CA VAL A 28 36.63 -26.82 -8.75
C VAL A 28 35.62 -27.93 -8.46
N TRP A 29 34.36 -27.66 -8.79
CA TRP A 29 33.27 -28.63 -8.66
C TRP A 29 33.39 -29.69 -9.75
N LYS A 30 33.47 -30.97 -9.37
CA LYS A 30 33.44 -32.11 -10.29
C LYS A 30 32.03 -32.68 -10.28
N LEU A 31 31.27 -32.43 -11.35
CA LEU A 31 29.86 -32.82 -11.45
C LEU A 31 29.65 -34.34 -11.35
N LYS A 32 30.53 -35.13 -11.99
CA LYS A 32 30.46 -36.60 -11.99
C LYS A 32 30.60 -37.19 -10.57
N ASP A 33 31.60 -36.71 -9.84
CA ASP A 33 31.92 -37.19 -8.49
C ASP A 33 31.13 -36.47 -7.39
N ARG A 34 30.36 -35.43 -7.76
CA ARG A 34 29.64 -34.51 -6.85
C ARG A 34 30.51 -33.99 -5.70
N CYS A 35 31.78 -33.70 -5.96
CA CYS A 35 32.73 -33.25 -4.95
C CYS A 35 33.57 -32.05 -5.40
N TRP A 36 34.19 -31.40 -4.43
CA TRP A 36 35.17 -30.34 -4.67
C TRP A 36 36.58 -30.93 -4.72
N LYS A 37 37.35 -30.58 -5.76
CA LYS A 37 38.76 -30.94 -5.86
C LYS A 37 39.62 -29.68 -5.96
N PRO A 38 40.88 -29.70 -5.48
CA PRO A 38 41.82 -28.60 -5.69
C PRO A 38 41.92 -28.23 -7.18
N ARG A 39 41.99 -26.94 -7.45
CA ARG A 39 42.11 -26.41 -8.80
C ARG A 39 43.57 -26.41 -9.23
N GLU A 40 43.85 -27.05 -10.36
CA GLU A 40 45.20 -27.10 -10.95
C GLU A 40 45.45 -25.96 -11.95
N LYS A 41 44.43 -25.51 -12.69
CA LYS A 41 44.53 -24.47 -13.73
C LYS A 41 43.31 -23.52 -13.76
N GLY A 42 43.55 -22.28 -14.17
CA GLY A 42 42.54 -21.23 -14.35
C GLY A 42 42.15 -20.50 -13.07
N PHE A 43 41.26 -19.50 -13.20
CA PHE A 43 40.70 -18.72 -12.09
C PHE A 43 39.16 -18.68 -12.22
N SER A 44 38.46 -18.65 -11.10
CA SER A 44 36.99 -18.54 -11.06
C SER A 44 36.57 -17.76 -9.82
N ILE A 45 35.59 -16.87 -10.00
CA ILE A 45 34.99 -16.09 -8.92
C ILE A 45 33.68 -16.76 -8.49
N GLY A 46 33.55 -17.07 -7.21
CA GLY A 46 32.28 -17.56 -6.66
C GLY A 46 31.22 -16.47 -6.67
N ARG A 47 30.00 -16.83 -7.09
CA ARG A 47 28.82 -15.96 -6.99
C ARG A 47 27.76 -16.69 -6.17
N ILE A 48 27.23 -16.01 -5.17
CA ILE A 48 26.05 -16.48 -4.43
C ILE A 48 24.84 -15.74 -4.98
N HIS A 49 23.73 -16.46 -5.19
CA HIS A 49 22.48 -15.86 -5.62
C HIS A 49 22.05 -14.74 -4.64
N THR A 50 21.44 -13.70 -5.18
CA THR A 50 20.82 -12.66 -4.37
C THR A 50 19.63 -13.25 -3.64
N VAL A 51 19.58 -13.07 -2.32
CA VAL A 51 18.46 -13.48 -1.47
C VAL A 51 17.88 -12.19 -0.91
N SER A 52 16.56 -12.03 -0.98
CA SER A 52 15.86 -10.88 -0.38
C SER A 52 15.83 -11.02 1.15
N PRO A 53 15.94 -9.92 1.93
CA PRO A 53 15.73 -9.94 3.39
C PRO A 53 14.44 -10.64 3.81
N ASN A 54 13.38 -10.58 2.99
CA ASN A 54 12.06 -11.17 3.27
C ASN A 54 12.06 -12.70 3.33
N VAL A 55 13.15 -13.36 2.91
CA VAL A 55 13.30 -14.83 2.99
C VAL A 55 13.87 -15.25 4.36
N GLY A 56 14.07 -14.30 5.28
CA GLY A 56 14.44 -14.56 6.67
C GLY A 56 15.81 -15.23 6.81
N GLU A 57 15.86 -16.39 7.46
CA GLU A 57 17.10 -17.12 7.78
C GLU A 57 18.00 -17.40 6.55
N ALA A 58 17.42 -17.57 5.35
CA ALA A 58 18.20 -17.76 4.13
C ALA A 58 19.02 -16.51 3.75
N TYR A 59 18.52 -15.31 4.05
CA TYR A 59 19.23 -14.05 3.84
C TYR A 59 20.42 -13.93 4.79
N PHE A 60 20.23 -14.22 6.08
CA PHE A 60 21.31 -14.16 7.06
C PHE A 60 22.37 -15.22 6.80
N LEU A 61 21.97 -16.44 6.41
CA LEU A 61 22.90 -17.45 5.95
C LEU A 61 23.76 -16.93 4.79
N ARG A 62 23.15 -16.32 3.77
CA ARG A 62 23.88 -15.72 2.64
C ARG A 62 24.94 -14.71 3.11
N ILE A 63 24.61 -13.85 4.09
CA ILE A 63 25.58 -12.91 4.67
C ILE A 63 26.75 -13.66 5.30
N LEU A 64 26.46 -14.64 6.17
CA LEU A 64 27.48 -15.44 6.85
C LEU A 64 28.39 -16.19 5.89
N LEU A 65 27.88 -16.65 4.74
CA LEU A 65 28.69 -17.32 3.71
C LEU A 65 29.78 -16.44 3.08
N ASN A 66 29.68 -15.11 3.22
CA ASN A 66 30.74 -14.18 2.81
C ASN A 66 31.84 -14.01 3.88
N LYS A 67 31.61 -14.46 5.11
CA LYS A 67 32.47 -14.17 6.27
C LYS A 67 33.05 -15.42 6.91
N VAL A 68 32.23 -16.45 7.13
CA VAL A 68 32.63 -17.67 7.83
C VAL A 68 33.55 -18.52 6.96
N LYS A 69 34.65 -18.99 7.56
CA LYS A 69 35.67 -19.80 6.91
C LYS A 69 35.70 -21.20 7.50
N GLY A 70 35.80 -22.21 6.63
CA GLY A 70 35.97 -23.60 7.02
C GLY A 70 34.89 -24.25 7.90
N PRO A 71 33.59 -23.91 7.82
CA PRO A 71 32.58 -24.62 8.59
C PRO A 71 32.47 -26.07 8.12
N LYS A 72 32.28 -27.01 9.05
CA LYS A 72 32.04 -28.44 8.77
C LYS A 72 30.58 -28.81 8.90
N CYS A 73 29.80 -27.99 9.60
CA CYS A 73 28.35 -28.16 9.72
C CYS A 73 27.65 -26.79 9.84
N PHE A 74 26.31 -26.81 9.83
CA PHE A 74 25.51 -25.60 10.01
C PHE A 74 25.69 -24.94 11.39
N ALA A 75 26.01 -25.71 12.43
CA ALA A 75 26.31 -25.15 13.75
C ALA A 75 27.56 -24.27 13.68
N ASP A 76 28.63 -24.73 13.01
CA ASP A 76 29.86 -23.94 12.83
C ASP A 76 29.61 -22.61 12.11
N ILE A 77 28.63 -22.54 11.20
CA ILE A 77 28.26 -21.31 10.51
C ILE A 77 27.65 -20.28 11.48
N ARG A 78 26.96 -20.75 12.53
CA ARG A 78 26.34 -19.92 13.57
C ARG A 78 27.22 -19.71 14.80
N THR A 79 28.44 -20.25 14.80
CA THR A 79 29.34 -20.11 15.93
C THR A 79 30.06 -18.77 15.88
N VAL A 80 29.83 -17.93 16.89
CA VAL A 80 30.49 -16.63 17.05
C VAL A 80 31.22 -16.63 18.40
N ASN A 81 32.51 -16.30 18.40
CA ASN A 81 33.36 -16.27 19.60
C ASN A 81 33.29 -17.56 20.46
N GLY A 82 33.10 -18.73 19.83
CA GLY A 82 33.03 -20.02 20.51
C GLY A 82 31.64 -20.41 21.03
N HIS A 83 30.63 -19.55 20.89
CA HIS A 83 29.24 -19.82 21.26
C HIS A 83 28.39 -20.07 20.02
N VAL A 84 27.55 -21.11 20.04
CA VAL A 84 26.63 -21.45 18.94
C VAL A 84 25.34 -20.66 19.10
N CYS A 85 25.06 -19.75 18.17
CA CYS A 85 23.81 -18.98 18.16
C CYS A 85 22.61 -19.85 17.74
N ALA A 86 21.42 -19.50 18.23
CA ALA A 86 20.16 -20.20 17.94
C ALA A 86 19.71 -20.00 16.49
N THR A 87 20.05 -18.87 15.86
CA THR A 87 19.67 -18.56 14.45
C THR A 87 20.85 -17.97 13.68
N PHE A 88 20.77 -17.97 12.34
CA PHE A 88 21.74 -17.27 11.49
C PHE A 88 21.64 -15.75 11.68
N ARG A 89 20.43 -15.22 11.94
CA ARG A 89 20.23 -13.80 12.28
C ARG A 89 21.02 -13.40 13.53
N GLU A 90 20.92 -14.19 14.61
CA GLU A 90 21.63 -13.91 15.86
C GLU A 90 23.15 -13.97 15.68
N ALA A 91 23.65 -14.91 14.88
CA ALA A 91 25.08 -14.96 14.52
C ALA A 91 25.54 -13.72 13.74
N CYS A 92 24.73 -13.21 12.80
CA CYS A 92 25.01 -11.94 12.11
C CYS A 92 25.04 -10.76 13.09
N TYR A 93 24.10 -10.71 14.04
CA TYR A 93 24.04 -9.67 15.06
C TYR A 93 25.28 -9.69 15.97
N ALA A 94 25.65 -10.86 16.49
CA ALA A 94 26.82 -11.04 17.35
C ALA A 94 28.15 -10.69 16.64
N LEU A 95 28.21 -10.83 15.31
CA LEU A 95 29.33 -10.41 14.48
C LEU A 95 29.32 -8.91 14.12
N GLY A 96 28.32 -8.15 14.57
CA GLY A 96 28.15 -6.73 14.21
C GLY A 96 27.87 -6.52 12.72
N LEU A 97 27.26 -7.50 12.06
CA LEU A 97 26.92 -7.43 10.63
C LEU A 97 25.51 -6.86 10.38
N LEU A 98 24.73 -6.67 11.44
CA LEU A 98 23.43 -6.00 11.43
C LEU A 98 23.56 -4.67 12.17
N GLU A 99 22.96 -3.61 11.64
CA GLU A 99 22.81 -2.33 12.34
C GLU A 99 21.85 -2.51 13.53
N ASP A 100 22.09 -1.82 14.64
CA ASP A 100 21.15 -1.83 15.75
C ASP A 100 19.93 -0.99 15.40
N ASP A 101 18.72 -1.48 15.72
CA ASP A 101 17.49 -0.72 15.39
C ASP A 101 17.28 0.52 16.30
N ARG A 102 18.35 0.96 16.98
CA ARG A 102 18.34 2.08 17.92
C ARG A 102 18.02 3.39 17.22
N GLU A 103 18.51 3.59 16.01
CA GLU A 103 18.18 4.78 15.21
C GLU A 103 16.66 4.90 14.96
N TYR A 104 15.95 3.78 14.79
CA TYR A 104 14.51 3.78 14.57
C TYR A 104 13.74 4.04 15.86
N ILE A 105 14.24 3.53 17.00
CA ILE A 105 13.68 3.81 18.32
C ILE A 105 13.82 5.30 18.63
N ASP A 106 15.03 5.84 18.49
CA ASP A 106 15.34 7.25 18.73
C ASP A 106 14.53 8.16 17.78
N ALA A 107 14.37 7.76 16.51
CA ALA A 107 13.55 8.51 15.55
C ALA A 107 12.05 8.50 15.89
N ILE A 108 11.50 7.39 16.38
CA ILE A 108 10.10 7.33 16.82
C ILE A 108 9.90 8.16 18.08
N GLU A 109 10.85 8.10 19.02
CA GLU A 109 10.84 8.92 20.23
C GLU A 109 10.89 10.42 19.89
N GLU A 110 11.82 10.83 19.01
CA GLU A 110 11.92 12.22 18.56
C GLU A 110 10.64 12.68 17.84
N ALA A 111 10.12 11.86 16.92
CA ALA A 111 8.87 12.13 16.22
C ALA A 111 7.69 12.25 17.18
N SER A 112 7.70 11.55 18.33
CA SER A 112 6.61 11.59 19.31
C SER A 112 6.42 12.96 19.97
N HIS A 113 7.49 13.76 20.03
CA HIS A 113 7.40 15.11 20.60
C HIS A 113 6.61 16.10 19.72
N SER A 114 6.45 15.80 18.42
CA SER A 114 5.81 16.71 17.45
C SER A 114 4.66 16.06 16.66
N GLY A 115 4.60 14.73 16.61
CA GLY A 115 3.62 13.93 15.89
C GLY A 115 2.50 13.38 16.77
N SER A 116 1.40 12.96 16.14
CA SER A 116 0.31 12.26 16.84
C SER A 116 0.54 10.76 16.87
N GLY A 117 -0.06 10.03 17.81
CA GLY A 117 0.01 8.56 17.83
C GLY A 117 -0.41 7.89 16.52
N TYR A 118 -1.35 8.47 15.77
CA TYR A 118 -1.70 7.96 14.42
C TYR A 118 -0.53 8.08 13.44
N TYR A 119 0.16 9.23 13.43
CA TYR A 119 1.33 9.44 12.60
C TYR A 119 2.45 8.47 12.97
N LEU A 120 2.69 8.24 14.27
CA LEU A 120 3.72 7.31 14.72
C LEU A 120 3.37 5.86 14.33
N ARG A 121 2.11 5.43 14.43
CA ARG A 121 1.66 4.12 13.93
C ARG A 121 1.86 3.97 12.42
N TYR A 122 1.62 5.04 11.65
CA TYR A 122 1.87 5.03 10.21
C TYR A 122 3.36 4.98 9.87
N LEU A 123 4.19 5.74 10.61
CA LEU A 123 5.65 5.71 10.49
C LEU A 123 6.19 4.32 10.79
N PHE A 124 5.78 3.71 11.91
CA PHE A 124 6.16 2.35 12.30
C PHE A 124 5.73 1.32 11.25
N ALA A 125 4.50 1.37 10.74
CA ALA A 125 4.04 0.50 9.65
C ALA A 125 4.85 0.68 8.35
N THR A 126 5.31 1.91 8.08
CA THR A 126 6.17 2.20 6.93
C THR A 126 7.57 1.60 7.11
N MET A 127 8.15 1.70 8.31
CA MET A 127 9.44 1.09 8.67
C MET A 127 9.40 -0.44 8.60
N LEU A 128 8.29 -1.06 9.03
CA LEU A 128 8.06 -2.49 8.84
C LEU A 128 8.08 -2.84 7.35
N LYS A 129 7.27 -2.15 6.54
CA LYS A 129 7.13 -2.43 5.11
C LYS A 129 8.41 -2.20 4.29
N SER A 130 9.28 -1.28 4.72
CA SER A 130 10.58 -1.06 4.05
C SER A 130 11.59 -2.18 4.33
N ASN A 131 11.29 -3.11 5.23
CA ASN A 131 12.19 -4.17 5.71
C ASN A 131 13.51 -3.60 6.26
N SER A 132 13.42 -2.41 6.86
CA SER A 132 14.58 -1.72 7.43
C SER A 132 14.89 -2.18 8.85
N LEU A 133 13.88 -2.73 9.57
CA LEU A 133 14.03 -3.17 10.95
C LEU A 133 14.62 -4.59 11.03
N SER A 134 15.71 -4.73 11.78
CA SER A 134 16.36 -6.02 12.04
C SER A 134 15.60 -6.87 13.06
N ILE A 135 14.93 -6.27 14.05
CA ILE A 135 14.15 -6.92 15.11
C ILE A 135 12.88 -6.06 15.38
N PRO A 136 11.85 -6.17 14.53
CA PRO A 136 10.60 -5.42 14.66
C PRO A 136 9.97 -5.45 16.06
N TYR A 137 9.95 -6.63 16.69
CA TYR A 137 9.42 -6.83 18.04
C TYR A 137 10.11 -5.96 19.09
N PHE A 138 11.44 -5.85 19.01
CA PHE A 138 12.21 -5.06 19.98
C PHE A 138 11.90 -3.57 19.85
N VAL A 139 11.78 -3.07 18.62
CA VAL A 139 11.39 -1.68 18.36
C VAL A 139 9.97 -1.43 18.85
N TRP A 140 9.04 -2.35 18.59
CA TRP A 140 7.67 -2.30 19.11
C TRP A 140 7.64 -2.21 20.64
N GLU A 141 8.30 -3.13 21.34
CA GLU A 141 8.32 -3.15 22.81
C GLU A 141 8.91 -1.88 23.43
N LYS A 142 9.85 -1.23 22.74
CA LYS A 142 10.45 0.03 23.21
C LYS A 142 9.62 1.27 22.88
N THR A 143 8.71 1.20 21.91
CA THR A 143 8.03 2.39 21.39
C THR A 143 6.50 2.34 21.48
N TRP A 144 5.90 1.22 21.90
CA TRP A 144 4.44 1.04 21.92
C TRP A 144 3.71 2.12 22.71
N GLN A 145 4.32 2.67 23.77
CA GLN A 145 3.73 3.75 24.57
C GLN A 145 3.47 4.98 23.72
N TYR A 146 4.43 5.40 22.91
CA TYR A 146 4.29 6.49 21.94
C TYR A 146 3.27 6.12 20.84
N LEU A 147 3.35 4.89 20.33
CA LEU A 147 2.45 4.39 19.28
C LEU A 147 1.00 4.27 19.75
N SER A 148 0.75 4.08 21.04
CA SER A 148 -0.59 3.93 21.62
C SER A 148 -1.29 5.26 21.89
N ASP A 149 -0.60 6.39 21.65
CA ASP A 149 -1.18 7.71 21.85
C ASP A 149 -2.52 7.88 21.10
N GLY A 150 -3.52 8.38 21.84
CA GLY A 150 -4.89 8.56 21.40
C GLY A 150 -5.76 7.30 21.30
N ILE A 151 -5.26 6.09 21.58
CA ILE A 151 -6.06 4.85 21.50
C ILE A 151 -7.19 4.84 22.52
N LEU A 152 -6.87 5.06 23.81
CA LEU A 152 -7.87 5.13 24.88
C LEU A 152 -8.95 6.18 24.59
N TYR A 153 -8.53 7.38 24.21
CA TYR A 153 -9.42 8.48 23.86
C TYR A 153 -10.37 8.12 22.69
N ASN A 154 -9.84 7.48 21.64
CA ASN A 154 -10.66 7.04 20.51
C ASN A 154 -11.65 5.94 20.92
N GLN A 155 -11.27 5.06 21.84
CA GLN A 155 -12.14 3.99 22.33
C GLN A 155 -13.28 4.55 23.19
N GLN A 156 -12.98 5.48 24.12
CA GLN A 156 -13.96 6.23 24.91
C GLN A 156 -14.99 6.93 24.00
N LEU A 157 -14.53 7.59 22.93
CA LEU A 157 -15.41 8.24 21.95
C LEU A 157 -16.29 7.24 21.20
N ARG A 158 -15.73 6.11 20.78
CA ARG A 158 -16.43 5.07 20.01
C ARG A 158 -17.57 4.45 20.81
N LEU A 159 -17.33 4.20 22.09
CA LEU A 159 -18.29 3.56 23.00
C LEU A 159 -19.20 4.56 23.71
N LYS A 160 -18.93 5.87 23.56
CA LYS A 160 -19.59 6.95 24.31
C LYS A 160 -19.46 6.80 25.84
N ALA A 161 -18.36 6.21 26.29
CA ALA A 161 -18.05 5.93 27.69
C ALA A 161 -16.82 6.74 28.13
N PRO A 162 -16.99 7.99 28.61
CA PRO A 162 -15.87 8.87 28.96
C PRO A 162 -15.09 8.42 30.20
N GLY A 163 -15.65 7.52 31.02
CA GLY A 163 -15.00 6.93 32.19
C GLY A 163 -14.22 5.64 31.91
N LEU A 164 -14.26 5.12 30.67
CA LEU A 164 -13.61 3.86 30.31
C LEU A 164 -12.10 3.96 30.56
N SER A 165 -11.58 3.07 31.39
CA SER A 165 -10.14 2.79 31.51
C SER A 165 -9.82 1.49 30.80
N LEU A 166 -8.69 1.44 30.09
CA LEU A 166 -8.17 0.22 29.47
C LEU A 166 -6.89 -0.20 30.19
N ASP A 167 -6.71 -1.50 30.37
CA ASP A 167 -5.43 -2.04 30.85
C ASP A 167 -4.35 -1.99 29.75
N GLU A 168 -3.10 -2.29 30.12
CA GLU A 168 -1.96 -2.23 29.21
C GLU A 168 -2.10 -3.19 28.02
N ASP A 169 -2.60 -4.40 28.26
CA ASP A 169 -2.74 -5.43 27.22
C ASP A 169 -3.85 -5.04 26.22
N GLN A 170 -4.95 -4.49 26.71
CA GLN A 170 -6.02 -3.93 25.88
C GLN A 170 -5.51 -2.77 25.01
N VAL A 171 -4.70 -1.87 25.59
CA VAL A 171 -4.10 -0.75 24.84
C VAL A 171 -3.15 -1.26 23.78
N LYS A 172 -2.26 -2.21 24.10
CA LYS A 172 -1.35 -2.83 23.14
C LYS A 172 -2.12 -3.55 22.03
N ASN A 173 -3.14 -4.33 22.36
CA ASN A 173 -3.95 -5.08 21.41
C ASN A 173 -4.68 -4.15 20.42
N LEU A 174 -5.31 -3.08 20.92
CA LEU A 174 -5.96 -2.07 20.08
C LEU A 174 -4.95 -1.27 19.24
N THR A 175 -3.75 -1.00 19.77
CA THR A 175 -2.69 -0.32 19.02
C THR A 175 -2.20 -1.19 17.86
N LEU A 176 -1.95 -2.48 18.11
CA LEU A 176 -1.59 -3.46 17.08
C LEU A 176 -2.69 -3.60 16.03
N TYR A 177 -3.96 -3.57 16.43
CA TYR A 177 -5.09 -3.57 15.50
C TYR A 177 -5.10 -2.37 14.55
N GLU A 178 -4.81 -1.17 15.06
CA GLU A 178 -4.72 0.02 14.21
C GLU A 178 -3.49 -0.03 13.29
N ILE A 179 -2.38 -0.60 13.73
CA ILE A 179 -1.20 -0.85 12.86
C ILE A 179 -1.53 -1.90 11.78
N GLU A 180 -2.20 -2.99 12.14
CA GLU A 180 -2.64 -4.03 11.21
C GLU A 180 -3.53 -3.44 10.11
N LYS A 181 -4.47 -2.55 10.45
CA LYS A 181 -5.27 -1.84 9.43
C LYS A 181 -4.41 -1.07 8.44
N ILE A 182 -3.38 -0.37 8.91
CA ILE A 182 -2.47 0.41 8.05
C ILE A 182 -1.69 -0.53 7.13
N LEU A 183 -1.22 -1.66 7.65
CA LEU A 183 -0.50 -2.68 6.86
C LEU A 183 -1.41 -3.35 5.84
N LEU A 184 -2.65 -3.70 6.21
CA LEU A 184 -3.63 -4.32 5.31
C LEU A 184 -4.01 -3.40 4.16
N GLN A 185 -4.19 -2.09 4.42
CA GLN A 185 -4.36 -1.08 3.37
C GLN A 185 -3.19 -1.03 2.38
N ASN A 186 -2.02 -1.53 2.81
CA ASN A 186 -0.77 -1.55 2.09
C ASN A 186 -0.38 -2.95 1.55
N ASN A 187 -1.33 -3.91 1.54
CA ASN A 187 -1.15 -5.31 1.14
C ASN A 187 -0.09 -6.07 1.95
N SER A 188 -0.02 -5.83 3.25
CA SER A 188 0.83 -6.58 4.19
C SER A 188 0.06 -6.84 5.48
N SER A 189 0.61 -7.67 6.36
CA SER A 189 0.07 -7.96 7.68
C SER A 189 1.21 -7.99 8.70
N LEU A 190 0.89 -7.75 9.97
CA LEU A 190 1.80 -8.01 11.09
C LEU A 190 2.32 -9.45 11.08
N LYS A 191 1.54 -10.39 10.52
CA LYS A 191 1.95 -11.80 10.35
C LYS A 191 3.13 -12.00 9.39
N ASP A 192 3.39 -11.04 8.51
CA ASP A 192 4.50 -11.10 7.57
C ASP A 192 5.85 -10.78 8.24
N PHE A 193 5.82 -10.26 9.47
CA PHE A 193 7.00 -9.82 10.22
C PHE A 193 7.29 -10.77 11.38
N ASP A 194 8.43 -11.45 11.27
CA ASP A 194 8.87 -12.45 12.25
C ASP A 194 8.97 -11.86 13.67
N GLY A 195 8.36 -12.55 14.64
CA GLY A 195 8.32 -12.15 16.04
C GLY A 195 7.34 -11.03 16.42
N MET A 196 6.61 -10.42 15.47
CA MET A 196 5.63 -9.40 15.82
C MET A 196 4.37 -9.99 16.49
N PRO A 197 3.85 -9.37 17.56
CA PRO A 197 2.57 -9.75 18.14
C PRO A 197 1.44 -9.42 17.17
N TYR A 198 0.39 -10.26 17.18
CA TYR A 198 -0.77 -10.09 16.33
C TYR A 198 -2.00 -9.76 17.18
N PRO A 199 -2.87 -8.83 16.75
CA PRO A 199 -4.05 -8.45 17.52
C PRO A 199 -5.06 -9.60 17.64
N ASP A 200 -5.58 -9.79 18.85
CA ASP A 200 -6.71 -10.70 19.11
C ASP A 200 -8.04 -10.04 18.69
N HIS A 201 -8.59 -10.51 17.58
CA HIS A 201 -9.81 -9.98 16.97
C HIS A 201 -11.07 -10.25 17.80
N GLU A 202 -11.10 -11.30 18.62
CA GLU A 202 -12.25 -11.60 19.48
C GLU A 202 -12.33 -10.59 20.62
N SER A 203 -11.20 -10.34 21.29
CA SER A 203 -11.02 -9.25 22.27
C SER A 203 -11.41 -7.88 21.69
N ILE A 204 -11.05 -7.59 20.44
CA ILE A 204 -11.35 -6.29 19.81
C ILE A 204 -12.84 -6.16 19.44
N SER A 205 -13.46 -7.24 18.99
CA SER A 205 -14.89 -7.25 18.63
C SER A 205 -15.78 -6.98 19.85
N SER A 206 -15.46 -7.60 20.99
CA SER A 206 -16.14 -7.38 22.27
C SER A 206 -15.84 -5.98 22.82
N SER A 207 -14.59 -5.53 22.75
CA SER A 207 -14.17 -4.18 23.16
C SER A 207 -14.81 -3.05 22.33
N ASN A 208 -15.29 -3.34 21.12
CA ASN A 208 -16.01 -2.37 20.29
C ASN A 208 -17.53 -2.42 20.48
N ASN A 209 -18.06 -3.35 21.27
CA ASN A 209 -19.49 -3.51 21.49
C ASN A 209 -19.95 -2.72 22.73
N ARG A 210 -20.62 -1.59 22.47
CA ARG A 210 -21.16 -0.70 23.50
C ARG A 210 -22.05 -1.41 24.53
N LEU A 211 -22.88 -2.37 24.11
CA LEU A 211 -23.79 -3.07 25.02
C LEU A 211 -23.03 -3.94 26.03
N ILE A 212 -21.96 -4.60 25.57
CA ILE A 212 -21.09 -5.42 26.43
C ILE A 212 -20.31 -4.50 27.38
N THR A 213 -19.82 -3.37 26.90
CA THR A 213 -19.13 -2.39 27.75
C THR A 213 -20.06 -1.80 28.81
N GLU A 214 -21.29 -1.43 28.46
CA GLU A 214 -22.27 -0.90 29.42
C GLU A 214 -22.64 -1.94 30.49
N GLU A 215 -22.75 -3.23 30.14
CA GLU A 215 -23.00 -4.29 31.14
C GLU A 215 -21.78 -4.63 32.02
N LEU A 216 -20.57 -4.29 31.57
CA LEU A 216 -19.34 -4.51 32.34
C LEU A 216 -18.90 -3.29 33.15
N ASP A 217 -19.49 -2.11 32.90
CA ASP A 217 -19.18 -0.83 33.56
C ASP A 217 -19.99 -0.64 34.86
N PHE A 218 -20.02 -1.69 35.68
CA PHE A 218 -20.68 -1.63 36.99
C PHE A 218 -19.73 -1.10 38.07
N ASP A 219 -20.25 -0.27 38.96
CA ASP A 219 -19.49 0.22 40.11
C ASP A 219 -19.23 -0.91 41.09
N ARG A 220 -18.04 -1.49 40.99
CA ARG A 220 -17.59 -2.59 41.84
C ARG A 220 -17.68 -2.26 43.33
N THR A 221 -17.50 -1.00 43.71
CA THR A 221 -17.58 -0.59 45.12
C THR A 221 -19.02 -0.65 45.60
N THR A 222 -19.95 -0.10 44.82
CA THR A 222 -21.38 -0.12 45.12
C THR A 222 -21.92 -1.56 45.12
N LEU A 223 -21.58 -2.38 44.12
CA LEU A 223 -22.01 -3.79 44.08
C LEU A 223 -21.46 -4.61 45.25
N LEU A 224 -20.22 -4.37 45.66
CA LEU A 224 -19.59 -5.10 46.75
C LEU A 224 -20.23 -4.71 48.10
N GLN A 225 -20.63 -3.45 48.26
CA GLN A 225 -21.41 -2.99 49.40
C GLN A 225 -22.83 -3.61 49.42
N GLU A 226 -23.52 -3.60 48.27
CA GLU A 226 -24.84 -4.21 48.13
C GLU A 226 -24.78 -5.73 48.36
N PHE A 227 -23.75 -6.39 47.85
CA PHE A 227 -23.49 -7.80 48.11
C PHE A 227 -23.37 -8.10 49.60
N TYR A 228 -22.56 -7.34 50.36
CA TYR A 228 -22.45 -7.58 51.80
C TYR A 228 -23.76 -7.32 52.56
N GLN A 229 -24.53 -6.32 52.13
CA GLN A 229 -25.83 -6.02 52.72
C GLN A 229 -26.82 -7.18 52.47
N LEU A 230 -26.91 -7.68 51.25
CA LEU A 230 -27.79 -8.79 50.89
C LEU A 230 -27.32 -10.09 51.55
N LEU A 231 -26.02 -10.35 51.58
CA LEU A 231 -25.41 -11.51 52.23
C LEU A 231 -25.70 -11.53 53.74
N GLY A 232 -25.75 -10.36 54.38
CA GLY A 232 -26.15 -10.21 55.78
C GLY A 232 -27.66 -10.36 56.03
N SER A 233 -28.49 -10.30 54.98
CA SER A 233 -29.95 -10.46 55.07
C SER A 233 -30.46 -11.87 54.78
N LEU A 234 -29.57 -12.80 54.43
CA LEU A 234 -29.92 -14.19 54.16
C LEU A 234 -30.35 -14.92 55.43
N THR A 235 -31.31 -15.84 55.29
CA THR A 235 -31.65 -16.80 56.36
C THR A 235 -30.56 -17.87 56.48
N ASP A 236 -30.49 -18.57 57.62
CA ASP A 236 -29.47 -19.60 57.86
C ASP A 236 -29.46 -20.69 56.77
N GLU A 237 -30.65 -21.06 56.26
CA GLU A 237 -30.81 -22.05 55.18
C GLU A 237 -30.29 -21.51 53.84
N GLN A 238 -30.60 -20.26 53.50
CA GLN A 238 -30.10 -19.60 52.28
C GLN A 238 -28.60 -19.37 52.34
N ARG A 239 -28.08 -19.05 53.53
CA ARG A 239 -26.66 -18.85 53.75
C ARG A 239 -25.89 -20.15 53.60
N GLY A 240 -26.43 -21.26 54.10
CA GLY A 240 -25.85 -22.59 53.89
C GLY A 240 -25.72 -22.96 52.41
N VAL A 241 -26.74 -22.69 51.59
CA VAL A 241 -26.68 -22.93 50.13
C VAL A 241 -25.68 -22.00 49.45
N PHE A 242 -25.67 -20.72 49.84
CA PHE A 242 -24.74 -19.73 49.29
C PHE A 242 -23.27 -20.11 49.56
N ASP A 243 -22.94 -20.45 50.80
CA ASP A 243 -21.58 -20.80 51.21
C ASP A 243 -21.09 -22.07 50.50
N ASP A 244 -21.97 -23.06 50.27
CA ASP A 244 -21.65 -24.28 49.51
C ASP A 244 -21.35 -23.97 48.03
N ILE A 245 -22.16 -23.13 47.39
CA ILE A 245 -21.91 -22.70 45.99
C ILE A 245 -20.59 -21.93 45.88
N ILE A 246 -20.35 -20.96 46.76
CA ILE A 246 -19.10 -20.15 46.72
C ILE A 246 -17.88 -21.01 46.99
N THR A 247 -17.96 -21.97 47.93
CA THR A 247 -16.85 -22.89 48.21
C THR A 247 -16.51 -23.73 46.98
N ASN A 248 -17.52 -24.21 46.25
CA ASN A 248 -17.29 -24.97 45.02
C ASN A 248 -16.76 -24.11 43.86
N VAL A 249 -17.23 -22.86 43.72
CA VAL A 249 -16.75 -21.93 42.67
C VAL A 249 -15.32 -21.44 42.95
N THR A 250 -14.99 -21.21 44.23
CA THR A 250 -13.63 -20.80 44.64
C THR A 250 -12.63 -21.95 44.52
N ALA A 251 -13.04 -23.19 44.77
CA ALA A 251 -12.22 -24.39 44.51
C ALA A 251 -11.89 -24.60 43.01
N ILE A 252 -12.68 -24.03 42.09
CA ILE A 252 -12.45 -24.07 40.64
C ILE A 252 -11.48 -22.95 40.17
N SER A 253 -11.27 -21.91 40.97
CA SER A 253 -10.56 -20.67 40.56
C SER A 253 -9.09 -20.55 41.02
N ASP A 254 -8.45 -21.67 41.39
CA ASP A 254 -6.97 -21.77 41.45
C ASP A 254 -6.29 -21.63 40.06
N CYS A 255 -7.07 -21.43 39.00
CA CYS A 255 -6.58 -20.93 37.71
C CYS A 255 -6.94 -19.44 37.52
N THR A 256 -6.08 -18.58 38.08
CA THR A 256 -5.73 -17.23 37.60
C THR A 256 -6.83 -16.17 37.49
N LEU A 257 -6.95 -15.30 38.50
CA LEU A 257 -7.25 -13.87 38.26
C LEU A 257 -6.73 -13.01 39.43
N CYS A 258 -5.58 -12.35 39.22
CA CYS A 258 -5.07 -11.33 40.15
C CYS A 258 -5.73 -9.97 39.85
N ILE A 259 -6.33 -9.37 40.88
CA ILE A 259 -6.78 -7.97 40.89
C ILE A 259 -5.66 -7.14 41.51
N SER A 260 -5.17 -6.11 40.82
CA SER A 260 -4.44 -5.02 41.48
C SER A 260 -4.85 -3.65 40.95
N THR A 261 -4.93 -2.73 41.89
CA THR A 261 -5.49 -1.37 41.91
C THR A 261 -4.51 -0.30 41.40
N CYS A 262 -5.00 0.83 40.87
CA CYS A 262 -4.55 2.17 41.28
C CYS A 262 -5.39 3.35 40.73
N THR A 263 -5.28 4.45 41.47
CA THR A 263 -6.13 5.63 41.65
C THR A 263 -5.84 6.85 40.76
N SER A 264 -6.91 7.62 40.46
CA SER A 264 -7.04 9.09 40.34
C SER A 264 -6.11 9.93 39.43
N LEU A 265 -6.70 10.72 38.51
CA LEU A 265 -6.63 12.20 38.54
C LEU A 265 -7.57 12.87 37.51
N SER A 266 -8.19 13.96 37.94
CA SER A 266 -9.02 14.90 37.15
C SER A 266 -8.17 15.78 36.22
N LEU A 267 -8.64 16.07 34.99
CA LEU A 267 -8.79 17.45 34.44
C LEU A 267 -9.08 17.51 32.91
N LYS A 268 -10.15 18.25 32.60
CA LYS A 268 -10.43 19.08 31.40
C LYS A 268 -10.52 18.42 30.00
N PHE A 269 -11.76 18.37 29.53
CA PHE A 269 -12.15 18.28 28.11
C PHE A 269 -11.60 19.43 27.24
N PRO A 270 -11.16 19.13 26.00
CA PRO A 270 -11.37 20.01 24.87
C PRO A 270 -12.37 19.39 23.86
N ARG A 271 -13.20 20.26 23.29
CA ARG A 271 -14.24 19.95 22.30
C ARG A 271 -13.68 19.27 21.04
N SER A 272 -14.46 18.30 20.54
CA SER A 272 -14.30 17.50 19.31
C SER A 272 -13.73 18.24 18.08
N LYS A 273 -12.73 17.62 17.42
CA LYS A 273 -12.16 17.99 16.11
C LYS A 273 -12.24 16.86 15.06
N SER A 274 -13.06 15.81 15.24
CA SER A 274 -13.02 14.60 14.39
C SER A 274 -13.51 14.82 12.95
N GLY A 275 -14.58 15.59 12.75
CA GLY A 275 -15.07 15.95 11.40
C GLY A 275 -14.08 16.81 10.62
N LEU A 276 -13.31 17.64 11.33
CA LEU A 276 -12.27 18.48 10.73
C LEU A 276 -11.14 17.61 10.15
N LYS A 277 -10.74 16.53 10.82
CA LYS A 277 -9.63 15.66 10.37
C LYS A 277 -9.94 14.88 9.08
N MET A 278 -11.16 14.35 8.92
CA MET A 278 -11.54 13.67 7.67
C MET A 278 -11.69 14.65 6.51
N ALA A 279 -12.30 15.82 6.76
CA ALA A 279 -12.36 16.89 5.77
C ALA A 279 -10.95 17.32 5.34
N GLN A 280 -10.03 17.43 6.30
CA GLN A 280 -8.64 17.79 6.06
C GLN A 280 -7.88 16.72 5.28
N ALA A 281 -8.08 15.43 5.55
CA ALA A 281 -7.47 14.35 4.77
C ALA A 281 -7.96 14.31 3.30
N VAL A 282 -9.26 14.52 3.08
CA VAL A 282 -9.83 14.61 1.72
C VAL A 282 -9.34 15.88 1.02
N GLU A 283 -9.28 17.00 1.74
CA GLU A 283 -8.77 18.27 1.25
C GLU A 283 -7.29 18.16 0.86
N ASP A 284 -6.46 17.53 1.69
CA ASP A 284 -5.04 17.31 1.43
C ASP A 284 -4.84 16.39 0.22
N TRP A 285 -5.59 15.28 0.14
CA TRP A 285 -5.58 14.40 -1.03
C TRP A 285 -6.00 15.13 -2.32
N TYR A 286 -7.03 15.98 -2.24
CA TYR A 286 -7.52 16.77 -3.37
C TYR A 286 -6.53 17.88 -3.76
N LYS A 287 -5.88 18.53 -2.79
CA LYS A 287 -4.85 19.55 -3.01
C LYS A 287 -3.59 18.98 -3.67
N GLN A 288 -3.26 17.72 -3.37
CA GLN A 288 -2.16 16.99 -4.01
C GLN A 288 -2.43 16.65 -5.48
N MET A 289 -3.65 16.84 -6.00
CA MET A 289 -3.94 16.56 -7.41
C MET A 289 -3.38 17.67 -8.32
N PRO A 290 -2.76 17.29 -9.45
CA PRO A 290 -2.40 18.22 -10.51
C PRO A 290 -3.61 18.98 -11.06
N ILE A 291 -3.35 20.11 -11.71
CA ILE A 291 -4.37 21.11 -12.06
C ILE A 291 -5.44 20.52 -12.98
N ILE A 292 -5.07 19.82 -14.06
CA ILE A 292 -6.07 19.33 -15.03
C ILE A 292 -6.89 18.22 -14.41
N THR A 293 -6.24 17.26 -13.75
CA THR A 293 -6.89 16.16 -13.04
C THR A 293 -7.90 16.69 -12.02
N ARG A 294 -7.47 17.66 -11.20
CA ARG A 294 -8.31 18.28 -10.17
C ARG A 294 -9.51 19.00 -10.78
N SER A 295 -9.27 19.83 -11.80
CA SER A 295 -10.32 20.56 -12.48
C SER A 295 -11.33 19.63 -13.17
N TYR A 296 -10.87 18.57 -13.82
CA TYR A 296 -11.75 17.62 -14.50
C TYR A 296 -12.58 16.81 -13.48
N LEU A 297 -11.95 16.27 -12.44
CA LEU A 297 -12.65 15.53 -11.38
C LEU A 297 -13.72 16.40 -10.71
N THR A 298 -13.40 17.65 -10.37
CA THR A 298 -14.37 18.58 -9.79
C THR A 298 -15.49 18.91 -10.74
N ALA A 299 -15.20 19.22 -12.01
CA ALA A 299 -16.22 19.48 -13.00
C ALA A 299 -17.16 18.26 -13.17
N ALA A 300 -16.63 17.04 -13.15
CA ALA A 300 -17.41 15.82 -13.26
C ALA A 300 -18.35 15.59 -12.08
N ILE A 301 -17.83 15.74 -10.85
CA ILE A 301 -18.60 15.59 -9.61
C ILE A 301 -19.67 16.68 -9.52
N VAL A 302 -19.30 17.95 -9.71
CA VAL A 302 -20.23 19.09 -9.62
C VAL A 302 -21.35 18.98 -10.65
N THR A 303 -21.03 18.60 -11.90
CA THR A 303 -22.04 18.43 -12.95
C THR A 303 -23.00 17.28 -12.62
N THR A 304 -22.47 16.16 -12.12
CA THR A 304 -23.29 14.98 -11.78
C THR A 304 -24.18 15.22 -10.55
N ILE A 305 -23.67 15.90 -9.53
CA ILE A 305 -24.45 16.34 -8.36
C ILE A 305 -25.50 17.36 -8.78
N GLY A 306 -25.14 18.35 -9.61
CA GLY A 306 -26.06 19.38 -10.10
C GLY A 306 -27.24 18.80 -10.89
N CYS A 307 -27.02 17.74 -11.65
CA CYS A 307 -28.10 16.99 -12.30
C CYS A 307 -28.91 16.12 -11.34
N SER A 308 -28.26 15.53 -10.33
CA SER A 308 -28.95 14.71 -9.32
C SER A 308 -29.84 15.54 -8.40
N LEU A 309 -29.46 16.80 -8.15
CA LEU A 309 -30.27 17.79 -7.42
C LEU A 309 -31.28 18.52 -8.30
N GLU A 310 -31.45 18.11 -9.56
CA GLU A 310 -32.35 18.71 -10.55
C GLU A 310 -32.11 20.21 -10.83
N ILE A 311 -30.95 20.75 -10.42
CA ILE A 311 -30.54 22.14 -10.71
C ILE A 311 -30.28 22.30 -12.21
N ILE A 312 -29.65 21.30 -12.82
CA ILE A 312 -29.35 21.28 -14.25
C ILE A 312 -30.04 20.06 -14.86
N SER A 313 -30.90 20.28 -15.86
CA SER A 313 -31.49 19.17 -16.61
C SER A 313 -30.42 18.42 -17.43
N PRO A 314 -30.32 17.09 -17.36
CA PRO A 314 -29.43 16.29 -18.20
C PRO A 314 -29.64 16.53 -19.71
N TYR A 315 -30.84 16.95 -20.12
CA TYR A 315 -31.16 17.32 -21.50
C TYR A 315 -30.36 18.54 -22.02
N ASN A 316 -29.80 19.36 -21.14
CA ASN A 316 -28.96 20.49 -21.52
C ASN A 316 -27.49 20.09 -21.76
N LEU A 317 -27.09 18.89 -21.30
CA LEU A 317 -25.69 18.47 -21.28
C LEU A 317 -25.34 17.46 -22.38
N TYR A 318 -26.30 16.64 -22.80
CA TYR A 318 -26.04 15.55 -23.74
C TYR A 318 -25.60 16.06 -25.11
N LEU A 319 -24.82 15.23 -25.80
CA LEU A 319 -24.34 15.52 -27.14
C LEU A 319 -25.49 15.44 -28.15
N ASN A 320 -25.89 16.60 -28.69
CA ASN A 320 -26.83 16.67 -29.79
C ASN A 320 -26.20 17.38 -31.01
N PRO A 321 -25.87 16.65 -32.08
CA PRO A 321 -25.18 17.22 -33.23
C PRO A 321 -25.98 18.32 -33.93
N ARG A 322 -27.30 18.14 -34.02
CA ARG A 322 -28.19 19.09 -34.69
C ARG A 322 -28.25 20.40 -33.92
N LEU A 323 -28.32 20.36 -32.59
CA LEU A 323 -28.36 21.56 -31.76
C LEU A 323 -27.00 22.29 -31.73
N VAL A 324 -25.90 21.54 -31.73
CA VAL A 324 -24.55 22.12 -31.80
C VAL A 324 -24.37 22.92 -33.09
N VAL A 325 -24.72 22.33 -34.24
CA VAL A 325 -24.48 22.96 -35.56
C VAL A 325 -25.55 24.00 -35.91
N LYS A 326 -26.84 23.71 -35.68
CA LYS A 326 -27.93 24.61 -36.11
C LYS A 326 -28.24 25.73 -35.12
N GLN A 327 -28.00 25.51 -33.83
CA GLN A 327 -28.35 26.45 -32.76
C GLN A 327 -27.12 26.96 -31.98
N TYR A 328 -25.91 26.69 -32.45
CA TYR A 328 -24.65 27.14 -31.84
C TYR A 328 -24.50 26.79 -30.35
N GLN A 329 -25.07 25.66 -29.92
CA GLN A 329 -24.95 25.18 -28.54
C GLN A 329 -23.62 24.47 -28.28
N ILE A 330 -22.50 25.19 -28.44
CA ILE A 330 -21.13 24.65 -28.48
C ILE A 330 -20.72 23.98 -27.16
N TRP A 331 -21.26 24.45 -26.02
CA TRP A 331 -20.96 23.86 -24.71
C TRP A 331 -21.27 22.37 -24.63
N ARG A 332 -22.21 21.85 -25.43
CA ARG A 332 -22.55 20.42 -25.50
C ARG A 332 -21.40 19.54 -25.94
N LEU A 333 -20.41 20.09 -26.66
CA LEU A 333 -19.19 19.38 -27.02
C LEU A 333 -18.28 19.10 -25.82
N ILE A 334 -18.42 19.88 -24.74
CA ILE A 334 -17.63 19.74 -23.52
C ILE A 334 -18.46 19.07 -22.42
N THR A 335 -19.68 19.54 -22.18
CA THR A 335 -20.51 19.09 -21.05
C THR A 335 -20.86 17.60 -21.09
N ASN A 336 -20.93 17.00 -22.29
CA ASN A 336 -21.22 15.58 -22.42
C ASN A 336 -20.12 14.66 -21.86
N PHE A 337 -18.89 15.18 -21.71
CA PHE A 337 -17.75 14.47 -21.09
C PHE A 337 -17.67 14.65 -19.58
N LEU A 338 -18.45 15.59 -19.02
CA LEU A 338 -18.45 15.92 -17.60
C LEU A 338 -19.57 15.19 -16.83
N TYR A 339 -20.63 14.76 -17.51
CA TYR A 339 -21.77 14.12 -16.85
C TYR A 339 -21.74 12.60 -16.97
N PHE A 340 -21.70 11.92 -15.82
CA PHE A 340 -21.60 10.46 -15.73
C PHE A 340 -22.93 9.76 -15.42
N ARG A 341 -24.06 10.40 -15.71
CA ARG A 341 -25.42 9.86 -15.48
C ARG A 341 -25.74 9.68 -13.99
N LYS A 342 -26.13 8.47 -13.58
CA LYS A 342 -26.64 8.18 -12.22
C LYS A 342 -25.48 8.03 -11.25
N MET A 343 -25.66 8.46 -10.00
CA MET A 343 -24.67 8.23 -8.93
C MET A 343 -24.83 6.82 -8.34
N ASP A 344 -24.45 5.80 -9.10
CA ASP A 344 -24.43 4.41 -8.67
C ASP A 344 -22.98 3.90 -8.46
N LEU A 345 -22.84 2.60 -8.24
CA LEU A 345 -21.54 1.96 -8.06
C LEU A 345 -20.68 2.04 -9.34
N ASP A 346 -21.29 2.03 -10.53
CA ASP A 346 -20.59 2.25 -11.80
C ASP A 346 -19.96 3.65 -11.85
N PHE A 347 -20.71 4.68 -11.45
CA PHE A 347 -20.20 6.04 -11.31
C PHE A 347 -19.00 6.14 -10.36
N LEU A 348 -19.08 5.51 -9.18
CA LEU A 348 -17.98 5.53 -8.20
C LEU A 348 -16.69 4.92 -8.78
N PHE A 349 -16.80 3.81 -9.50
CA PHE A 349 -15.65 3.19 -10.16
C PHE A 349 -15.08 4.07 -11.27
N HIS A 350 -15.93 4.68 -12.09
CA HIS A 350 -15.48 5.62 -13.12
C HIS A 350 -14.79 6.86 -12.54
N MET A 351 -15.31 7.42 -11.43
CA MET A 351 -14.66 8.51 -10.71
C MET A 351 -13.32 8.10 -10.11
N PHE A 352 -13.22 6.89 -9.56
CA PHE A 352 -11.96 6.35 -9.08
C PHE A 352 -10.94 6.20 -10.21
N PHE A 353 -11.33 5.62 -11.36
CA PHE A 353 -10.44 5.46 -12.51
C PHE A 353 -10.04 6.80 -13.11
N LEU A 354 -10.98 7.75 -13.18
CA LEU A 354 -10.70 9.12 -13.57
C LEU A 354 -9.65 9.73 -12.64
N ALA A 355 -9.90 9.77 -11.33
CA ALA A 355 -8.97 10.35 -10.36
C ALA A 355 -7.59 9.68 -10.39
N ARG A 356 -7.54 8.34 -10.49
CA ARG A 356 -6.29 7.57 -10.48
C ARG A 356 -5.48 7.71 -11.76
N TYR A 357 -6.08 7.43 -12.92
CA TYR A 357 -5.33 7.35 -14.17
C TYR A 357 -5.11 8.72 -14.82
N CYS A 358 -6.00 9.69 -14.58
CA CYS A 358 -5.75 11.09 -14.96
C CYS A 358 -4.53 11.62 -14.19
N LYS A 359 -4.49 11.43 -12.86
CA LYS A 359 -3.34 11.78 -12.01
C LYS A 359 -2.04 11.10 -12.47
N LEU A 360 -2.08 9.77 -12.67
CA LEU A 360 -0.89 9.01 -13.07
C LEU A 360 -0.35 9.44 -14.44
N LEU A 361 -1.21 9.83 -15.38
CA LEU A 361 -0.76 10.36 -16.67
C LEU A 361 -0.17 11.75 -16.52
N GLU A 362 -0.84 12.66 -15.80
CA GLU A 362 -0.38 14.05 -15.62
C GLU A 362 0.94 14.14 -14.84
N GLU A 363 1.11 13.33 -13.78
CA GLU A 363 2.31 13.36 -12.92
C GLU A 363 3.49 12.57 -13.47
N ASN A 364 3.26 11.49 -14.22
CA ASN A 364 4.33 10.62 -14.70
C ASN A 364 4.60 10.86 -16.18
N SER A 365 3.65 10.49 -17.05
CA SER A 365 3.84 10.52 -18.51
C SER A 365 3.98 11.94 -19.05
N PHE A 366 3.23 12.88 -18.49
CA PHE A 366 3.18 14.28 -18.91
C PHE A 366 3.74 15.24 -17.86
N ARG A 367 4.66 14.77 -17.00
CA ARG A 367 5.28 15.60 -15.96
C ARG A 367 5.92 16.85 -16.56
N GLY A 368 5.49 18.02 -16.10
CA GLY A 368 5.96 19.31 -16.61
C GLY A 368 5.51 19.65 -18.03
N LYS A 369 4.56 18.89 -18.60
CA LYS A 369 4.00 19.09 -19.95
C LYS A 369 2.48 19.11 -19.91
N THR A 370 1.93 19.93 -19.00
CA THR A 370 0.49 20.05 -18.76
C THR A 370 -0.30 20.39 -20.04
N ALA A 371 0.27 21.22 -20.93
CA ALA A 371 -0.32 21.52 -22.23
C ALA A 371 -0.45 20.29 -23.15
N ASP A 372 0.53 19.40 -23.15
CA ASP A 372 0.52 18.17 -23.94
C ASP A 372 -0.54 17.19 -23.38
N PHE A 373 -0.68 17.12 -22.05
CA PHE A 373 -1.74 16.34 -21.41
C PHE A 373 -3.14 16.85 -21.75
N PHE A 374 -3.35 18.17 -21.66
CA PHE A 374 -4.60 18.79 -22.06
C PHE A 374 -4.93 18.50 -23.52
N TYR A 375 -3.92 18.57 -24.40
CA TYR A 375 -4.09 18.28 -25.82
C TYR A 375 -4.45 16.81 -26.08
N MET A 376 -3.90 15.85 -25.31
CA MET A 376 -4.33 14.46 -25.36
C MET A 376 -5.83 14.30 -25.03
N LEU A 377 -6.32 14.99 -23.99
CA LEU A 377 -7.75 14.96 -23.63
C LEU A 377 -8.62 15.57 -24.74
N LEU A 378 -8.20 16.68 -25.34
CA LEU A 378 -8.88 17.29 -26.48
C LEU A 378 -8.88 16.37 -27.70
N PHE A 379 -7.75 15.74 -28.02
CA PHE A 379 -7.68 14.75 -29.08
C PHE A 379 -8.68 13.61 -28.84
N GLY A 380 -8.71 13.06 -27.62
CA GLY A 380 -9.70 12.07 -27.22
C GLY A 380 -11.13 12.51 -27.44
N ALA A 381 -11.49 13.68 -26.94
CA ALA A 381 -12.82 14.25 -27.06
C ALA A 381 -13.24 14.47 -28.52
N THR A 382 -12.32 14.96 -29.37
CA THR A 382 -12.57 15.15 -30.80
C THR A 382 -12.78 13.84 -31.53
N VAL A 383 -11.89 12.85 -31.34
CA VAL A 383 -12.00 11.53 -31.97
C VAL A 383 -13.29 10.82 -31.54
N LEU A 384 -13.60 10.82 -30.25
CA LEU A 384 -14.81 10.19 -29.71
C LEU A 384 -16.08 10.85 -30.27
N THR A 385 -16.12 12.18 -30.31
CA THR A 385 -17.24 12.93 -30.89
C THR A 385 -17.37 12.60 -32.39
N THR A 386 -16.28 12.62 -33.15
CA THR A 386 -16.30 12.26 -34.58
C THR A 386 -16.78 10.84 -34.82
N ILE A 387 -16.35 9.86 -34.00
CA ILE A 387 -16.80 8.47 -34.14
C ILE A 387 -18.32 8.37 -33.92
N VAL A 388 -18.86 9.03 -32.89
CA VAL A 388 -20.31 8.99 -32.61
C VAL A 388 -21.11 9.72 -33.71
N LEU A 389 -20.61 10.85 -34.22
CA LEU A 389 -21.22 11.58 -35.32
C LEU A 389 -21.27 10.77 -36.61
N VAL A 390 -20.14 10.18 -37.00
CA VAL A 390 -20.03 9.38 -38.23
C VAL A 390 -20.79 8.06 -38.08
N GLY A 391 -20.65 7.38 -36.94
CA GLY A 391 -21.39 6.16 -36.63
C GLY A 391 -22.90 6.37 -36.66
N GLY A 392 -23.38 7.51 -36.17
CA GLY A 392 -24.80 7.89 -36.24
C GLY A 392 -25.34 8.11 -37.66
N MET A 393 -24.47 8.33 -38.66
CA MET A 393 -24.87 8.48 -40.07
C MET A 393 -24.91 7.14 -40.83
N ILE A 394 -24.35 6.06 -40.28
CA ILE A 394 -24.28 4.76 -40.95
C ILE A 394 -25.55 3.95 -40.64
N PRO A 395 -26.37 3.57 -41.65
CA PRO A 395 -27.70 2.97 -41.42
C PRO A 395 -27.71 1.69 -40.56
N TYR A 396 -26.66 0.88 -40.63
CA TYR A 396 -26.60 -0.41 -39.93
C TYR A 396 -26.21 -0.31 -38.45
N VAL A 397 -25.60 0.80 -38.02
CA VAL A 397 -25.12 0.99 -36.64
C VAL A 397 -25.71 2.24 -35.98
N SER A 398 -26.51 3.02 -36.71
CA SER A 398 -27.05 4.29 -36.26
C SER A 398 -27.88 4.16 -34.98
N GLU A 399 -28.62 3.07 -34.78
CA GLU A 399 -29.43 2.86 -33.57
C GLU A 399 -28.55 2.69 -32.31
N SER A 400 -27.45 1.94 -32.43
CA SER A 400 -26.49 1.75 -31.34
C SER A 400 -25.80 3.05 -30.99
N PHE A 401 -25.35 3.81 -31.99
CA PHE A 401 -24.70 5.11 -31.78
C PHE A 401 -25.68 6.19 -31.27
N ALA A 402 -26.95 6.16 -31.68
CA ALA A 402 -27.96 7.11 -31.19
C ALA A 402 -28.24 6.99 -29.68
N LYS A 403 -27.98 5.81 -29.08
CA LYS A 403 -28.09 5.60 -27.62
C LYS A 403 -26.90 6.18 -26.84
N ILE A 404 -25.80 6.53 -27.52
CA ILE A 404 -24.57 7.07 -26.93
C ILE A 404 -24.67 8.60 -26.88
N ILE A 405 -25.27 9.09 -25.80
CA ILE A 405 -25.54 10.52 -25.59
C ILE A 405 -24.51 11.24 -24.69
N PHE A 406 -23.71 10.48 -23.94
CA PHE A 406 -22.64 10.96 -23.05
C PHE A 406 -21.39 10.12 -23.29
N LEU A 407 -20.22 10.77 -23.38
CA LEU A 407 -18.94 10.13 -23.73
C LEU A 407 -17.91 10.19 -22.59
N SER A 408 -18.35 10.54 -21.37
CA SER A 408 -17.53 10.61 -20.17
C SER A 408 -16.81 9.29 -19.84
N ASN A 409 -17.53 8.16 -19.91
CA ASN A 409 -16.97 6.83 -19.66
C ASN A 409 -15.95 6.46 -20.75
N SER A 410 -16.26 6.75 -22.01
CA SER A 410 -15.33 6.54 -23.14
C SER A 410 -14.02 7.30 -22.94
N LEU A 411 -14.07 8.56 -22.52
CA LEU A 411 -12.85 9.34 -22.27
C LEU A 411 -12.04 8.76 -21.10
N THR A 412 -12.70 8.25 -20.07
CA THR A 412 -12.06 7.54 -18.96
C THR A 412 -11.32 6.29 -19.44
N PHE A 413 -11.98 5.45 -20.25
CA PHE A 413 -11.37 4.26 -20.84
C PHE A 413 -10.24 4.60 -21.81
N MET A 414 -10.31 5.70 -22.53
CA MET A 414 -9.20 6.19 -23.36
C MET A 414 -7.96 6.47 -22.51
N MET A 415 -8.10 7.19 -21.39
CA MET A 415 -6.98 7.49 -20.48
C MET A 415 -6.39 6.21 -19.89
N VAL A 416 -7.25 5.31 -19.38
CA VAL A 416 -6.85 3.98 -18.88
C VAL A 416 -6.05 3.24 -19.95
N TYR A 417 -6.53 3.25 -21.20
CA TYR A 417 -5.88 2.59 -22.31
C TYR A 417 -4.50 3.17 -22.60
N VAL A 418 -4.37 4.48 -22.73
CA VAL A 418 -3.08 5.14 -23.00
C VAL A 418 -2.08 4.83 -21.88
N TRP A 419 -2.49 4.96 -20.62
CA TRP A 419 -1.64 4.64 -19.47
C TRP A 419 -1.19 3.17 -19.47
N SER A 420 -2.10 2.25 -19.81
CA SER A 420 -1.80 0.81 -19.87
C SER A 420 -0.74 0.45 -20.90
N LYS A 421 -0.74 1.15 -22.05
CA LYS A 421 0.22 0.92 -23.14
C LYS A 421 1.57 1.57 -22.89
N GLN A 422 1.60 2.66 -22.15
CA GLN A 422 2.84 3.30 -21.70
C GLN A 422 3.54 2.50 -20.59
N ASN A 423 2.78 1.72 -19.81
CA ASN A 423 3.29 1.01 -18.63
C ASN A 423 3.01 -0.52 -18.65
N PRO A 424 3.29 -1.25 -19.74
CA PRO A 424 2.72 -2.59 -19.96
C PRO A 424 3.17 -3.67 -18.95
N PHE A 425 4.33 -3.49 -18.30
CA PHE A 425 4.93 -4.46 -17.38
C PHE A 425 4.59 -4.22 -15.91
N ILE A 426 3.86 -3.16 -15.58
CA ILE A 426 3.45 -2.91 -14.19
C ILE A 426 2.41 -3.95 -13.77
N HIS A 427 2.67 -4.68 -12.69
CA HIS A 427 1.70 -5.60 -12.11
C HIS A 427 0.64 -4.83 -11.29
N MET A 428 -0.62 -5.18 -11.47
CA MET A 428 -1.75 -4.62 -10.75
C MET A 428 -2.68 -5.72 -10.24
N SER A 429 -3.37 -5.44 -9.14
CA SER A 429 -4.42 -6.29 -8.58
C SER A 429 -5.80 -5.68 -8.83
N PHE A 430 -6.76 -6.47 -9.32
CA PHE A 430 -8.15 -6.03 -9.43
C PHE A 430 -8.92 -6.41 -8.16
N LEU A 431 -9.34 -5.41 -7.37
CA LEU A 431 -10.10 -5.60 -6.12
C LEU A 431 -9.49 -6.61 -5.13
N GLY A 432 -8.17 -6.85 -5.20
CA GLY A 432 -7.48 -7.85 -4.38
C GLY A 432 -7.72 -9.32 -4.78
N LEU A 433 -8.47 -9.59 -5.85
CA LEU A 433 -8.86 -10.94 -6.25
C LEU A 433 -7.79 -11.65 -7.09
N PHE A 434 -7.25 -10.96 -8.09
CA PHE A 434 -6.23 -11.51 -8.98
C PHE A 434 -5.28 -10.42 -9.47
N THR A 435 -4.04 -10.83 -9.76
CA THR A 435 -2.99 -9.97 -10.30
C THR A 435 -2.81 -10.15 -11.80
N PHE A 436 -2.69 -9.06 -12.54
CA PHE A 436 -2.47 -9.04 -13.98
C PHE A 436 -1.53 -7.89 -14.35
N THR A 437 -0.98 -7.91 -15.57
CA THR A 437 -0.11 -6.81 -16.05
C THR A 437 -0.96 -5.66 -16.59
N ALA A 438 -0.46 -4.43 -16.47
CA ALA A 438 -1.20 -3.25 -16.87
C ALA A 438 -1.64 -3.25 -18.32
N ALA A 439 -0.91 -3.92 -19.21
CA ALA A 439 -1.33 -4.13 -20.60
C ALA A 439 -2.76 -4.72 -20.76
N TYR A 440 -3.24 -5.48 -19.76
CA TYR A 440 -4.59 -6.07 -19.76
C TYR A 440 -5.64 -5.24 -19.01
N LEU A 441 -5.25 -4.14 -18.37
CA LEU A 441 -6.16 -3.31 -17.56
C LEU A 441 -7.43 -2.88 -18.30
N PRO A 442 -7.38 -2.33 -19.53
CA PRO A 442 -8.60 -1.92 -20.21
C PRO A 442 -9.57 -3.09 -20.44
N TRP A 443 -9.05 -4.29 -20.69
CA TRP A 443 -9.85 -5.49 -20.90
C TRP A 443 -10.47 -6.02 -19.60
N VAL A 444 -9.72 -5.96 -18.50
CA VAL A 444 -10.24 -6.32 -17.17
C VAL A 444 -11.35 -5.35 -16.76
N LEU A 445 -11.15 -4.06 -16.95
CA LEU A 445 -12.17 -3.05 -16.64
C LEU A 445 -13.40 -3.16 -17.54
N LEU A 446 -13.22 -3.46 -18.84
CA LEU A 446 -14.32 -3.71 -19.76
C LEU A 446 -15.14 -4.93 -19.32
N GLY A 447 -14.48 -6.03 -18.97
CA GLY A 447 -15.16 -7.23 -18.47
C GLY A 447 -15.95 -6.96 -17.19
N PHE A 448 -15.36 -6.19 -16.26
CA PHE A 448 -16.04 -5.79 -15.03
C PHE A 448 -17.23 -4.84 -15.28
N SER A 449 -17.06 -3.85 -16.17
CA SER A 449 -18.12 -2.92 -16.58
C SER A 449 -19.35 -3.68 -17.12
N VAL A 450 -19.12 -4.69 -17.97
CA VAL A 450 -20.18 -5.57 -18.47
C VAL A 450 -20.85 -6.37 -17.35
N LEU A 451 -20.10 -6.88 -16.38
CA LEU A 451 -20.65 -7.60 -15.22
C LEU A 451 -21.52 -6.71 -14.33
N VAL A 452 -21.17 -5.43 -14.19
CA VAL A 452 -21.96 -4.42 -13.44
C VAL A 452 -23.19 -3.96 -14.23
N GLY A 453 -23.31 -4.34 -15.51
CA GLY A 453 -24.44 -4.03 -16.38
C GLY A 453 -24.28 -2.75 -17.21
N ALA A 454 -23.06 -2.21 -17.30
CA ALA A 454 -22.75 -1.06 -18.13
C ALA A 454 -22.58 -1.44 -19.61
N SER A 455 -22.62 -0.42 -20.48
CA SER A 455 -22.59 -0.61 -21.93
C SER A 455 -21.16 -0.79 -22.44
N ALA A 456 -20.82 -2.02 -22.84
CA ALA A 456 -19.52 -2.34 -23.44
C ALA A 456 -19.13 -1.44 -24.63
N TRP A 457 -20.13 -0.98 -25.40
CA TRP A 457 -19.89 -0.15 -26.59
C TRP A 457 -19.24 1.19 -26.24
N VAL A 458 -19.65 1.82 -25.14
CA VAL A 458 -19.13 3.11 -24.72
C VAL A 458 -17.65 2.97 -24.33
N ASP A 459 -17.31 1.90 -23.62
CA ASP A 459 -15.95 1.63 -23.16
C ASP A 459 -15.03 1.23 -24.32
N LEU A 460 -15.54 0.43 -25.26
CA LEU A 460 -14.81 0.02 -26.47
C LEU A 460 -14.44 1.23 -27.34
N LEU A 461 -15.35 2.21 -27.49
CA LEU A 461 -15.06 3.47 -28.18
C LEU A 461 -13.89 4.22 -27.52
N GLY A 462 -13.86 4.24 -26.18
CA GLY A 462 -12.74 4.77 -25.41
C GLY A 462 -11.42 4.09 -25.73
N MET A 463 -11.41 2.77 -25.75
CA MET A 463 -10.23 1.98 -26.10
C MET A 463 -9.76 2.22 -27.55
N ILE A 464 -10.67 2.37 -28.50
CA ILE A 464 -10.35 2.70 -29.90
C ILE A 464 -9.71 4.08 -29.99
N ALA A 465 -10.28 5.09 -29.32
CA ALA A 465 -9.71 6.44 -29.28
C ALA A 465 -8.32 6.45 -28.59
N GLY A 466 -8.16 5.67 -27.52
CA GLY A 466 -6.89 5.53 -26.81
C GLY A 466 -5.83 4.84 -27.67
N HIS A 467 -6.22 3.81 -28.43
CA HIS A 467 -5.34 3.16 -29.39
C HIS A 467 -4.92 4.10 -30.52
N ALA A 468 -5.85 4.89 -31.06
CA ALA A 468 -5.54 5.90 -32.07
C ALA A 468 -4.52 6.92 -31.56
N TYR A 469 -4.69 7.42 -30.33
CA TYR A 469 -3.72 8.32 -29.70
C TYR A 469 -2.35 7.65 -29.52
N TYR A 470 -2.31 6.49 -28.88
CA TYR A 470 -1.07 5.73 -28.65
C TYR A 470 -0.35 5.42 -29.97
N PHE A 471 -1.10 5.04 -31.02
CA PHE A 471 -0.51 4.79 -32.32
C PHE A 471 0.13 6.06 -32.90
N LEU A 472 -0.58 7.19 -32.90
CA LEU A 472 -0.08 8.44 -33.49
C LEU A 472 1.05 9.10 -32.68
N GLU A 473 1.05 8.92 -31.37
CA GLU A 473 2.01 9.55 -30.46
C GLU A 473 3.26 8.68 -30.19
N ASP A 474 3.08 7.37 -29.99
CA ASP A 474 4.18 6.48 -29.58
C ASP A 474 4.68 5.56 -30.70
N VAL A 475 3.81 5.10 -31.60
CA VAL A 475 4.17 4.09 -32.62
C VAL A 475 4.58 4.74 -33.94
N TYR A 476 3.75 5.64 -34.47
CA TYR A 476 3.94 6.30 -35.75
C TYR A 476 5.25 7.10 -35.83
N PRO A 477 5.67 7.85 -34.78
CA PRO A 477 6.95 8.55 -34.82
C PRO A 477 8.15 7.60 -34.80
N LYS A 478 8.05 6.43 -34.16
CA LYS A 478 9.10 5.40 -34.21
C LYS A 478 9.23 4.77 -35.60
N MET A 479 8.13 4.69 -36.36
CA MET A 479 8.12 4.14 -37.72
C MET A 479 8.57 5.14 -38.79
N THR A 480 8.16 6.42 -38.66
CA THR A 480 8.31 7.42 -39.75
C THR A 480 9.20 8.61 -39.39
N GLY A 481 9.60 8.75 -38.12
CA GLY A 481 10.35 9.91 -37.60
C GLY A 481 9.53 11.19 -37.49
N ARG A 482 8.25 11.19 -37.90
CA ARG A 482 7.36 12.37 -37.85
C ARG A 482 6.41 12.26 -36.67
N ARG A 483 6.25 13.34 -35.90
CA ARG A 483 5.30 13.43 -34.78
C ARG A 483 4.07 14.25 -35.19
N PRO A 484 2.96 13.60 -35.60
CA PRO A 484 1.77 14.29 -36.11
C PRO A 484 1.03 15.06 -35.01
N LEU A 485 1.03 14.55 -33.78
CA LEU A 485 0.33 15.16 -32.63
C LEU A 485 1.22 16.18 -31.90
N LYS A 486 1.60 17.25 -32.60
CA LYS A 486 2.31 18.36 -31.96
C LYS A 486 1.31 19.33 -31.34
N THR A 487 1.40 19.52 -30.03
CA THR A 487 0.56 20.48 -29.29
C THR A 487 0.67 21.88 -29.90
N PRO A 488 -0.45 22.48 -30.34
CA PRO A 488 -0.49 23.82 -30.89
C PRO A 488 0.06 24.88 -29.92
N SER A 489 0.75 25.88 -30.45
CA SER A 489 1.38 26.93 -29.62
C SER A 489 0.39 27.67 -28.74
N PHE A 490 -0.86 27.90 -29.20
CA PHE A 490 -1.88 28.58 -28.41
C PHE A 490 -2.33 27.77 -27.18
N ILE A 491 -2.23 26.43 -27.21
CA ILE A 491 -2.51 25.59 -26.04
C ILE A 491 -1.34 25.66 -25.08
N LYS A 492 -0.10 25.66 -25.60
CA LYS A 492 1.09 25.84 -24.76
C LYS A 492 1.08 27.18 -24.04
N THR A 493 0.57 28.25 -24.64
CA THR A 493 0.47 29.55 -23.96
C THR A 493 -0.57 29.58 -22.83
N LEU A 494 -1.53 28.64 -22.80
CA LEU A 494 -2.53 28.57 -21.72
C LEU A 494 -1.95 27.98 -20.42
N PHE A 495 -0.85 27.24 -20.51
CA PHE A 495 -0.21 26.59 -19.36
C PHE A 495 1.24 27.06 -19.29
N ALA A 496 1.63 27.73 -18.20
CA ALA A 496 3.02 28.11 -18.01
C ALA A 496 3.90 26.86 -18.01
N ASP A 497 4.97 26.85 -18.82
CA ASP A 497 5.99 25.80 -18.76
C ASP A 497 6.68 25.92 -17.39
N GLU A 498 6.26 25.11 -16.41
CA GLU A 498 7.04 24.93 -15.20
C GLU A 498 8.35 24.25 -15.60
N ALA A 499 9.47 24.95 -15.43
CA ALA A 499 10.80 24.41 -15.65
C ALA A 499 11.05 23.30 -14.62
N VAL A 500 10.65 22.07 -14.96
CA VAL A 500 11.04 20.90 -14.19
C VAL A 500 12.54 20.73 -14.36
N VAL A 501 13.29 21.10 -13.31
CA VAL A 501 14.69 20.75 -13.16
C VAL A 501 14.74 19.23 -13.06
N VAL A 502 14.85 18.56 -14.21
CA VAL A 502 15.28 17.17 -14.24
C VAL A 502 16.70 17.20 -13.69
N ALA A 503 16.91 16.70 -12.47
CA ALA A 503 18.23 16.43 -11.97
C ALA A 503 18.91 15.54 -13.01
N ARG A 504 19.80 16.13 -13.81
CA ARG A 504 20.61 15.39 -14.76
C ARG A 504 21.39 14.39 -13.90
N PRO A 505 21.35 13.08 -14.17
CA PRO A 505 22.32 12.18 -13.55
C PRO A 505 23.68 12.83 -13.80
N GLN A 506 24.48 13.02 -12.76
CA GLN A 506 25.87 13.44 -12.96
C GLN A 506 26.42 12.55 -14.07
N GLU A 507 26.96 13.14 -15.13
CA GLU A 507 27.77 12.39 -16.08
C GLU A 507 28.89 11.78 -15.26
N VAL A 508 28.72 10.54 -14.84
CA VAL A 508 29.81 9.69 -14.40
C VAL A 508 30.60 9.46 -15.68
N ARG A 509 31.52 10.39 -15.97
CA ARG A 509 32.62 10.13 -16.89
C ARG A 509 33.33 8.93 -16.30
N PHE A 510 33.07 7.76 -16.87
CA PHE A 510 33.92 6.60 -16.63
C PHE A 510 35.35 7.06 -16.97
N ALA A 511 36.22 7.05 -15.97
CA ALA A 511 37.64 7.27 -16.19
C ALA A 511 38.08 6.24 -17.24
N ALA A 512 38.79 6.70 -18.28
CA ALA A 512 39.38 5.80 -19.25
C ALA A 512 40.27 4.78 -18.52
N PRO A 513 40.25 3.49 -18.91
CA PRO A 513 41.09 2.50 -18.27
C PRO A 513 42.58 2.90 -18.40
N PRO A 514 43.42 2.60 -17.40
CA PRO A 514 44.84 2.93 -17.46
C PRO A 514 45.45 2.23 -18.68
N VAL A 515 46.21 2.99 -19.47
CA VAL A 515 47.04 2.43 -20.54
C VAL A 515 48.12 1.61 -19.83
N GLU A 516 47.96 0.30 -19.84
CA GLU A 516 48.98 -0.64 -19.41
C GLU A 516 50.12 -0.55 -20.44
N GLU A 517 51.22 0.10 -20.06
CA GLU A 517 52.46 0.11 -20.83
C GLU A 517 52.94 -1.34 -21.01
N MET A 518 52.70 -1.91 -22.18
CA MET A 518 53.49 -3.03 -22.67
C MET A 518 54.95 -2.56 -22.84
N ARG A 519 55.77 -2.81 -21.82
CA ARG A 519 57.24 -2.76 -21.95
C ARG A 519 57.88 -4.01 -21.32
N ARG A 520 58.28 -4.87 -22.26
CA ARG A 520 59.36 -5.89 -22.24
C ARG A 520 59.15 -7.15 -21.41
#